data_AF-A0A356E8E3-F1
#
_entry.id   AF-A0A356E8E3-F1
#
_cell.length_a   1.000
_cell.length_b   1.000
_cell.length_c   1.000
_cell.angle_alpha   90.00
_cell.angle_beta   90.00
_cell.angle_gamma   90.00
#
_symmetry.space_group_name_H-M   'P 1'
#
loop_
_entity.id
_entity.type
_entity.pdbx_description
1 polymer ?
#
loop_
_entity_poly.entity_id
_entity_poly.type
_entity_poly.pdbx_seq_one_letter_code
_entity_poly.pdbx_strand_id
1 'polypeptide(L)' 'AGEYIICGRYAENAAFNPSFLPLQSALNYRRFSGLSDCVISRIVMAEKHAVLSHRASTEELVANYPGLPSIEYIAL' A
#
# COMPACT_ATOMS: atom_id res chain seq x y z
N ALA A 1 12.52 16.97 -10.01
CA ALA A 1 12.45 15.50 -9.83
C ALA A 1 11.26 15.01 -10.63
N GLY A 2 11.38 13.90 -11.37
CA GLY A 2 10.24 13.31 -12.10
C GLY A 2 9.22 12.70 -11.15
N GLU A 3 8.06 12.32 -11.69
CA GLU A 3 7.07 11.53 -10.94
C GLU A 3 7.57 10.10 -10.72
N TYR A 4 7.43 9.59 -9.50
CA TYR A 4 7.75 8.21 -9.16
C TYR A 4 6.47 7.43 -8.88
N ILE A 5 6.30 6.29 -9.53
CA ILE A 5 5.25 5.33 -9.23
C ILE A 5 5.90 4.12 -8.55
N ILE A 6 5.56 3.90 -7.28
CA ILE A 6 6.04 2.75 -6.51
C ILE A 6 4.86 1.82 -6.26
N CYS A 7 4.99 0.57 -6.71
CA CYS A 7 3.93 -0.43 -6.57
C CYS A 7 4.32 -1.47 -5.51
N GLY A 8 3.34 -1.86 -4.71
CA GLY A 8 3.39 -3.04 -3.84
C GLY A 8 2.29 -4.01 -4.24
N ARG A 9 2.47 -5.29 -3.88
CA ARG A 9 1.48 -6.33 -4.16
C ARG A 9 1.20 -7.11 -2.89
N TYR A 10 -0.03 -7.61 -2.77
CA TYR A 10 -0.35 -8.57 -1.74
C TYR A 10 0.45 -9.85 -1.98
N ALA A 11 1.17 -10.31 -0.95
CA ALA A 11 1.85 -11.60 -0.95
C ALA A 11 1.25 -12.44 0.17
N GLU A 12 0.37 -13.36 -0.22
CA GLU A 12 -0.30 -14.27 0.69
C GLU A 12 0.67 -15.30 1.25
N ASN A 13 0.51 -15.60 2.54
CA ASN A 13 1.21 -16.69 3.19
C ASN A 13 0.26 -17.88 3.38
N ALA A 14 0.74 -19.11 3.14
CA ALA A 14 -0.04 -20.32 3.28
C ALA A 14 -0.59 -20.56 4.70
N ALA A 15 0.08 -20.04 5.74
CA ALA A 15 -0.38 -20.09 7.12
C ALA A 15 -1.33 -18.93 7.48
N PHE A 16 -1.81 -18.17 6.48
CA PHE A 16 -2.49 -16.88 6.57
C PHE A 16 -1.60 -15.79 7.19
N ASN A 17 -1.13 -16.00 8.40
CA ASN A 17 -0.10 -15.18 9.02
C ASN A 17 1.27 -15.84 8.83
N PRO A 18 2.32 -15.10 8.43
CA PRO A 18 2.36 -13.66 8.17
C PRO A 18 2.22 -13.32 6.66
N SER A 19 1.01 -13.02 6.19
CA SER A 19 0.83 -12.41 4.86
C SER A 19 1.36 -10.99 4.83
N PHE A 20 1.88 -10.56 3.68
CA PHE A 20 2.45 -9.23 3.52
C PHE A 20 1.50 -8.32 2.71
N LEU A 21 1.04 -7.25 3.36
CA LEU A 21 -0.01 -6.39 2.81
C LEU A 21 0.52 -5.46 1.70
N PRO A 22 -0.32 -5.13 0.70
CA PRO A 22 0.12 -4.41 -0.50
C PRO A 22 0.71 -3.02 -0.21
N LEU A 23 0.11 -2.23 0.68
CA LEU A 23 0.65 -0.90 1.04
C LEU A 23 2.00 -1.01 1.76
N GLN A 24 2.17 -2.00 2.65
CA GLN A 24 3.45 -2.24 3.33
C GLN A 24 4.54 -2.62 2.34
N SER A 25 4.22 -3.45 1.34
CA SER A 25 5.11 -3.79 0.24
C SER A 25 5.55 -2.55 -0.54
N ALA A 26 4.62 -1.66 -0.91
CA ALA A 26 4.91 -0.43 -1.63
C ALA A 26 5.81 0.53 -0.83
N LEU A 27 5.51 0.72 0.46
CA LEU A 27 6.29 1.58 1.36
C LEU A 27 7.71 1.03 1.57
N ASN A 28 7.87 -0.29 1.65
CA ASN A 28 9.19 -0.91 1.71
C ASN A 28 10.00 -0.69 0.43
N TYR A 29 9.38 -0.85 -0.75
CA TYR A 29 10.06 -0.54 -2.01
C TYR A 29 10.46 0.93 -2.12
N ARG A 30 9.59 1.86 -1.68
CA ARG A 30 9.91 3.29 -1.61
C ARG A 30 11.13 3.52 -0.72
N ARG A 31 11.18 2.88 0.45
CA ARG A 31 12.31 2.96 1.38
C ARG A 31 13.60 2.44 0.77
N PHE A 32 13.57 1.26 0.15
CA PHE A 32 14.76 0.67 -0.50
C PHE A 32 15.24 1.46 -1.72
N SER A 33 14.34 2.22 -2.36
CA SER A 33 14.68 3.10 -3.48
C SER A 33 15.30 4.43 -3.05
N GLY A 34 15.50 4.65 -1.74
CA GLY A 34 16.04 5.92 -1.21
C GLY A 34 15.05 7.10 -1.30
N LEU A 35 13.76 6.83 -1.51
CA LEU A 35 12.72 7.85 -1.68
C LEU A 35 12.00 8.18 -0.36
N SER A 36 12.61 7.85 0.78
CA SER A 36 12.02 8.02 2.12
C SER A 36 11.72 9.48 2.47
N ASP A 37 12.46 10.42 1.89
CA ASP A 37 12.30 11.86 2.13
C ASP A 37 11.38 12.52 1.10
N CYS A 38 10.96 11.79 0.07
CA CYS A 38 10.02 12.29 -0.94
C CYS A 38 8.58 12.21 -0.43
N VAL A 39 7.85 13.33 -0.48
CA VAL A 39 6.44 13.37 -0.09
C VAL A 39 5.60 12.43 -0.96
N ILE A 40 4.75 11.63 -0.33
CA ILE A 40 3.77 10.80 -1.04
C ILE A 40 2.58 11.68 -1.37
N SER A 41 2.35 11.96 -2.65
CA SER A 41 1.25 12.81 -3.12
C SER A 41 -0.07 12.05 -3.31
N ARG A 42 -0.01 10.73 -3.50
CA ARG A 42 -1.18 9.91 -3.83
C ARG A 42 -0.98 8.45 -3.42
N ILE A 43 -2.04 7.83 -2.92
CA ILE A 43 -2.12 6.39 -2.67
C ILE A 43 -3.34 5.84 -3.40
N VAL A 44 -3.14 4.80 -4.21
CA VAL A 44 -4.21 4.09 -4.91
C VAL A 44 -4.15 2.62 -4.53
N MET A 45 -5.28 2.08 -4.09
CA MET A 45 -5.48 0.66 -3.88
C MET A 45 -6.44 0.12 -4.93
N ALA A 46 -5.96 -0.86 -5.70
CA ALA A 46 -6.78 -1.60 -6.64
C ALA A 46 -6.90 -3.05 -6.16
N GLU A 47 -8.13 -3.50 -5.89
CA GLU A 47 -8.40 -4.89 -5.54
C GLU A 47 -9.57 -5.44 -6.34
N LYS A 48 -9.53 -6.74 -6.64
CA LYS A 48 -10.67 -7.46 -7.21
C LYS A 48 -11.69 -7.73 -6.12
N HIS A 49 -12.96 -7.85 -6.50
CA HIS A 49 -13.95 -8.38 -5.57
C HIS A 49 -13.62 -9.84 -5.21
N ALA A 50 -13.36 -10.12 -3.94
CA ALA A 50 -12.99 -11.43 -3.42
C ALA A 50 -13.54 -11.63 -2.00
N VAL A 51 -13.43 -12.85 -1.47
CA VAL A 51 -13.86 -13.19 -0.10
C VAL A 51 -13.07 -12.40 0.95
N LEU A 52 -11.81 -12.08 0.64
CA LEU A 52 -10.95 -11.24 1.46
C LEU A 52 -10.75 -9.89 0.80
N SER A 53 -10.98 -8.82 1.57
CA SER A 53 -10.63 -7.44 1.18
C SER A 53 -9.55 -6.93 2.13
N HIS A 54 -8.58 -6.21 1.58
CA HIS A 54 -7.52 -5.57 2.37
C HIS A 54 -7.78 -4.07 2.59
N ARG A 55 -8.95 -3.58 2.15
CA ARG A 55 -9.28 -2.17 2.13
C ARG A 55 -9.26 -1.57 3.53
N ALA A 56 -9.98 -2.16 4.48
CA ALA A 56 -10.08 -1.65 5.84
C ALA A 56 -8.70 -1.58 6.52
N SER A 57 -7.87 -2.62 6.37
CA SER A 57 -6.50 -2.62 6.92
C SER A 57 -5.61 -1.56 6.26
N THR A 58 -5.82 -1.28 4.98
CA THR A 58 -5.05 -0.24 4.26
C THR A 58 -5.50 1.16 4.68
N GLU A 59 -6.81 1.39 4.80
CA GLU A 59 -7.40 2.63 5.32
C GLU A 59 -6.90 2.92 6.74
N GLU A 60 -6.89 1.91 7.63
CA GLU A 60 -6.40 2.05 9.00
C GLU A 60 -4.91 2.42 9.05
N LEU A 61 -4.08 1.78 8.21
CA LEU A 61 -2.65 2.10 8.13
C LEU A 61 -2.44 3.54 7.65
N VAL A 62 -3.19 4.00 6.65
CA VAL A 62 -3.12 5.37 6.15
C VAL A 62 -3.54 6.38 7.23
N ALA A 63 -4.62 6.10 7.96
CA ALA A 63 -5.12 6.98 9.02
C ALA A 63 -4.12 7.14 10.19
N ASN A 64 -3.33 6.10 10.49
CA ASN A 64 -2.44 6.08 11.64
C ASN A 64 -0.96 6.32 11.32
N TYR A 65 -0.57 6.37 10.04
CA TYR A 65 0.82 6.59 9.64
C TYR A 65 1.03 8.06 9.20
N PRO A 66 1.80 8.87 9.95
CA PRO A 66 2.00 10.27 9.62
C PRO A 66 2.60 10.48 8.23
N GLY A 67 2.03 11.43 7.48
CA GLY A 67 2.53 11.82 6.16
C GLY A 67 2.00 10.99 4.99
N LEU A 68 1.07 10.06 5.22
CA LEU A 68 0.33 9.41 4.14
C LEU A 68 -0.92 10.24 3.78
N PRO A 69 -1.18 10.49 2.48
CA PRO A 69 -2.44 11.08 2.04
C PRO A 69 -3.57 10.04 2.11
N SER A 70 -4.82 10.50 1.99
CA SER A 70 -5.98 9.60 1.91
C SER A 70 -5.86 8.62 0.74
N ILE A 71 -6.47 7.45 0.90
CA ILE A 71 -6.45 6.38 -0.10
C ILE A 71 -7.57 6.57 -1.13
N GLU A 72 -7.24 6.40 -2.40
CA GLU A 72 -8.19 6.17 -3.47
C GLU A 72 -8.39 4.66 -3.67
N TYR A 73 -9.63 4.23 -3.78
CA TYR A 73 -9.98 2.82 -3.93
C TYR A 73 -10.59 2.55 -5.31
N ILE A 74 -10.06 1.55 -6.01
CA ILE A 74 -10.53 1.10 -7.32
C ILE A 74 -10.91 -0.38 -7.21
N ALA A 75 -12.18 -0.70 -7.43
CA ALA A 75 -12.62 -2.09 -7.60
C ALA A 75 -12.32 -2.55 -9.04
N LEU A 76 -11.68 -3.71 -9.17
CA LEU A 76 -11.35 -4.37 -10.45
C LEU A 76 -12.27 -5.55 -10.77
#